data_AF-A0A315E9A0-F1
#
_entry.id   AF-A0A315E9A0-F1
#
_cell.length_a   1.000
_cell.length_b   1.000
_cell.length_c   1.000
_cell.angle_alpha   90.00
_cell.angle_beta   90.00
_cell.angle_gamma   90.00
#
_symmetry.space_group_name_H-M   'P 1'
#
loop_
_entity.id
_entity.type
_entity.pdbx_description
1 polymer ?
#
loop_
_entity_poly.entity_id
_entity_poly.type
_entity_poly.pdbx_seq_one_letter_code
_entity_poly.pdbx_strand_id
1 'polypeptide(L)'
;MDIETIRRLSLARHLYQLGKTSLASPNDMYLFAAVNLLQDAVEAFLIALGDHVKAEIDQNTKFDKYFLQINEKISPKELPFKNKLIRLNRIRVDSKHYGIQPARDECERVVVSVREFFEEASSSVLGVNFSTVSAIDLLDDGEMKDLLLEAKMARESDDLEACVIGCRKVLYVAVEHKYDVSKFKEATPQGIFAALSYAPYYARDPQYIQENVKDPTDYIVRDHSRIDQDLLKEGVDTTAFWNVWRLTPEVYRSEDKQWVIKHDFGKLDAATLADTAEYVFSTVVDMALAIHAVRRAVRSKQHGRYLVKLAREGVPVYEKADIDSKVTATTPVGMTQIDTDYRVEGLKGDGPFWHVSQMTNGTWLWGFVFNEDVA
;
A
#
# COMPACT_ATOMS: atom_id res chain seq x y z
N MET A 1 -4.73 20.24 -6.49
CA MET A 1 -5.96 19.64 -7.05
C MET A 1 -6.89 19.26 -5.91
N ASP A 2 -8.21 19.29 -6.13
CA ASP A 2 -9.14 18.73 -5.15
C ASP A 2 -9.11 17.18 -5.21
N ILE A 3 -9.63 16.55 -4.16
CA ILE A 3 -9.58 15.09 -3.99
C ILE A 3 -10.40 14.33 -5.04
N GLU A 4 -11.46 14.93 -5.59
CA GLU A 4 -12.32 14.29 -6.58
C GLU A 4 -11.63 14.28 -7.95
N THR A 5 -10.97 15.38 -8.32
CA THR A 5 -10.08 15.43 -9.49
C THR A 5 -9.02 14.34 -9.41
N ILE A 6 -8.35 14.19 -8.25
CA ILE A 6 -7.33 13.16 -8.04
C ILE A 6 -7.91 11.77 -8.24
N ARG A 7 -9.05 11.45 -7.61
CA ARG A 7 -9.73 10.15 -7.77
C ARG A 7 -10.07 9.82 -9.22
N ARG A 8 -10.55 10.80 -9.99
CA ARG A 8 -10.88 10.63 -11.41
C ARG A 8 -9.63 10.40 -12.26
N LEU A 9 -8.53 11.08 -11.97
CA LEU A 9 -7.24 10.82 -12.61
C LEU A 9 -6.71 9.41 -12.30
N SER A 10 -6.87 8.94 -11.06
CA SER A 10 -6.48 7.57 -10.68
C SER A 10 -7.36 6.52 -11.37
N LEU A 11 -8.67 6.77 -11.49
CA LEU A 11 -9.58 5.93 -12.26
C LEU A 11 -9.17 5.86 -13.73
N ALA A 12 -8.88 7.01 -14.35
CA ALA A 12 -8.41 7.08 -15.74
C ALA A 12 -7.15 6.23 -15.96
N ARG A 13 -6.18 6.33 -15.05
CA ARG A 13 -4.95 5.52 -15.09
C ARG A 13 -5.26 4.02 -14.99
N HIS A 14 -6.10 3.63 -14.03
CA HIS A 14 -6.44 2.22 -13.82
C HIS A 14 -7.12 1.62 -15.05
N LEU A 15 -8.12 2.32 -15.60
CA LEU A 15 -8.84 1.89 -16.81
C LEU A 15 -7.91 1.80 -18.03
N TYR A 16 -7.00 2.76 -18.19
CA TYR A 16 -5.99 2.72 -19.24
C TYR A 16 -5.09 1.49 -19.13
N GLN A 17 -4.63 1.16 -17.91
CA GLN A 17 -3.79 -0.01 -17.70
C GLN A 17 -4.55 -1.31 -17.98
N LEU A 18 -5.82 -1.43 -17.56
CA LEU A 18 -6.68 -2.56 -17.91
C LEU A 18 -6.89 -2.67 -19.43
N GLY A 19 -7.10 -1.54 -20.11
CA GLY A 19 -7.24 -1.49 -21.57
C GLY A 19 -5.97 -1.96 -22.29
N LYS A 20 -4.80 -1.52 -21.82
CA LYS A 20 -3.49 -1.96 -22.31
C LYS A 20 -3.26 -3.45 -22.11
N THR A 21 -3.58 -3.99 -20.93
CA THR A 21 -3.48 -5.43 -20.64
C THR A 21 -4.41 -6.24 -21.54
N SER A 22 -5.64 -5.76 -21.76
CA SER A 22 -6.60 -6.41 -22.65
C SER A 22 -6.09 -6.46 -24.10
N LEU A 23 -5.48 -5.37 -24.57
CA LEU A 23 -4.86 -5.31 -25.89
C LEU A 23 -3.69 -6.30 -26.05
N ALA A 24 -2.90 -6.53 -25.00
CA ALA A 24 -1.77 -7.46 -25.02
C ALA A 24 -2.20 -8.93 -25.18
N SER A 25 -3.47 -9.25 -24.96
CA SER A 25 -4.00 -10.60 -25.19
C SER A 25 -3.90 -10.98 -26.67
N PRO A 26 -3.43 -12.20 -27.01
CA PRO A 26 -3.40 -12.68 -28.40
C PRO A 26 -4.80 -12.98 -28.95
N ASN A 27 -5.81 -13.06 -28.08
CA ASN A 27 -7.19 -13.28 -28.49
C ASN A 27 -7.86 -11.94 -28.83
N ASP A 28 -8.22 -11.76 -30.10
CA ASP A 28 -8.82 -10.52 -30.59
C ASP A 28 -10.19 -10.17 -29.99
N MET A 29 -10.86 -11.12 -29.32
CA MET A 29 -12.08 -10.82 -28.55
C MET A 29 -11.80 -9.80 -27.42
N TYR A 30 -10.58 -9.75 -26.91
CA TYR A 30 -10.19 -8.78 -25.88
C TYR A 30 -10.06 -7.35 -26.44
N LEU A 31 -10.02 -7.17 -27.76
CA LEU A 31 -9.97 -5.83 -28.38
C LEU A 31 -11.25 -5.04 -28.12
N PHE A 32 -12.40 -5.73 -28.01
CA PHE A 32 -13.67 -5.11 -27.60
C PHE A 32 -13.55 -4.50 -26.21
N ALA A 33 -13.03 -5.26 -25.24
CA ALA A 33 -12.81 -4.78 -23.88
C ALA A 33 -11.78 -3.64 -23.86
N ALA A 34 -10.66 -3.80 -24.57
CA ALA A 34 -9.59 -2.82 -24.63
C ALA A 34 -10.10 -1.44 -25.08
N VAL A 35 -10.85 -1.37 -26.18
CA VAL A 35 -11.36 -0.10 -26.72
C VAL A 35 -12.36 0.57 -25.78
N ASN A 36 -13.24 -0.18 -25.12
CA ASN A 36 -14.19 0.39 -24.15
C ASN A 36 -13.44 0.94 -22.93
N LEU A 37 -12.50 0.18 -22.36
CA LEU A 37 -11.69 0.61 -21.21
C LEU A 37 -10.86 1.87 -21.53
N LEU A 38 -10.28 1.95 -22.72
CA LEU A 38 -9.53 3.13 -23.16
C LEU A 38 -10.42 4.36 -23.31
N GLN A 39 -11.64 4.19 -23.83
CA GLN A 39 -12.59 5.29 -23.91
C GLN A 39 -12.98 5.78 -22.51
N ASP A 40 -13.34 4.85 -21.61
CA ASP A 40 -13.76 5.19 -20.25
C ASP A 40 -12.61 5.89 -19.50
N ALA A 41 -11.36 5.48 -19.75
CA ALA A 41 -10.18 6.15 -19.23
C ALA A 41 -10.10 7.61 -19.71
N VAL A 42 -10.29 7.86 -21.01
CA VAL A 42 -10.25 9.21 -21.59
C VAL A 42 -11.38 10.08 -21.08
N GLU A 43 -12.59 9.55 -20.96
CA GLU A 43 -13.74 10.28 -20.43
C GLU A 43 -13.54 10.64 -18.96
N ALA A 44 -13.09 9.69 -18.12
CA ALA A 44 -12.75 9.97 -16.71
C ALA A 44 -11.68 11.08 -16.59
N PHE A 45 -10.68 11.05 -17.45
CA PHE A 45 -9.63 12.06 -17.48
C PHE A 45 -10.13 13.44 -17.93
N LEU A 46 -10.95 13.51 -19.00
CA LEU A 46 -11.53 14.75 -19.48
C LEU A 46 -12.46 15.39 -18.43
N ILE A 47 -13.24 14.58 -17.70
CA ILE A 47 -14.04 15.07 -16.58
C ILE A 47 -13.12 15.68 -15.52
N ALA A 48 -12.06 14.97 -15.11
CA ALA A 48 -11.10 15.48 -14.12
C ALA A 48 -10.46 16.81 -14.54
N LEU A 49 -10.07 16.95 -15.80
CA LEU A 49 -9.56 18.21 -16.34
C LEU A 49 -10.63 19.30 -16.27
N GLY A 50 -11.86 18.98 -16.67
CA GLY A 50 -12.99 19.88 -16.62
C GLY A 50 -13.28 20.39 -15.21
N ASP A 51 -13.30 19.52 -14.21
CA ASP A 51 -13.48 19.94 -12.82
C ASP A 51 -12.35 20.88 -12.36
N HIS A 52 -11.11 20.52 -12.68
CA HIS A 52 -9.93 21.31 -12.31
C HIS A 52 -10.00 22.74 -12.85
N VAL A 53 -10.36 22.89 -14.13
CA VAL A 53 -10.48 24.19 -14.80
C VAL A 53 -11.85 24.84 -14.64
N LYS A 54 -12.77 24.17 -13.91
CA LYS A 54 -14.16 24.58 -13.70
C LYS A 54 -14.92 24.79 -15.01
N ALA A 55 -14.76 23.87 -15.96
CA ALA A 55 -15.55 23.78 -17.18
C ALA A 55 -16.97 23.30 -16.86
N GLU A 56 -17.95 23.77 -17.62
CA GLU A 56 -19.36 23.40 -17.45
C GLU A 56 -19.65 22.08 -18.18
N ILE A 57 -19.29 20.97 -17.56
CA ILE A 57 -19.56 19.62 -18.08
C ILE A 57 -20.80 19.05 -17.38
N ASP A 58 -21.77 18.62 -18.17
CA ASP A 58 -22.99 17.95 -17.67
C ASP A 58 -22.95 16.43 -17.91
N GLN A 59 -23.89 15.69 -17.29
CA GLN A 59 -23.98 14.23 -17.45
C GLN A 59 -24.31 13.77 -18.87
N ASN A 60 -24.83 14.64 -19.73
CA ASN A 60 -25.25 14.35 -21.10
C ASN A 60 -24.27 14.93 -22.14
N THR A 61 -23.08 15.36 -21.70
CA THR A 61 -22.12 16.04 -22.53
C THR A 61 -21.57 15.05 -23.54
N LYS A 62 -21.73 15.36 -24.83
CA LYS A 62 -21.19 14.53 -25.90
C LYS A 62 -19.66 14.57 -25.88
N PHE A 63 -19.03 13.47 -26.28
CA PHE A 63 -17.58 13.31 -26.21
C PHE A 63 -16.79 14.46 -26.87
N ASP A 64 -17.24 14.97 -28.00
CA ASP A 64 -16.60 16.08 -28.72
C ASP A 64 -16.72 17.42 -27.99
N LYS A 65 -17.78 17.61 -27.19
CA LYS A 65 -18.04 18.85 -26.45
C LYS A 65 -17.11 19.04 -25.26
N TYR A 66 -16.59 17.98 -24.65
CA TYR A 66 -15.58 18.07 -23.59
C TYR A 66 -14.42 18.97 -24.01
N PHE A 67 -13.88 18.75 -25.22
CA PHE A 67 -12.77 19.55 -25.74
C PHE A 67 -13.12 21.03 -25.88
N LEU A 68 -14.34 21.34 -26.36
CA LEU A 68 -14.77 22.73 -26.52
C LEU A 68 -14.85 23.43 -25.16
N GLN A 69 -15.56 22.83 -24.21
CA GLN A 69 -15.80 23.41 -22.89
C GLN A 69 -14.51 23.56 -22.07
N ILE A 70 -13.59 22.61 -22.18
CA ILE A 70 -12.29 22.70 -21.51
C ILE A 70 -11.40 23.75 -22.19
N ASN A 71 -11.32 23.77 -23.54
CA ASN A 71 -10.52 24.74 -24.28
C ASN A 71 -10.94 26.19 -24.00
N GLU A 72 -12.24 26.44 -23.80
CA GLU A 72 -12.74 27.76 -23.39
C GLU A 72 -12.13 28.25 -22.06
N LYS A 73 -11.82 27.33 -21.13
CA LYS A 73 -11.23 27.67 -19.82
C LYS A 73 -9.71 27.77 -19.82
N ILE A 74 -9.03 27.10 -20.76
CA ILE A 74 -7.56 27.04 -20.82
C ILE A 74 -6.94 27.92 -21.93
N SER A 75 -7.78 28.67 -22.66
CA SER A 75 -7.35 29.60 -23.70
C SER A 75 -6.21 30.53 -23.23
N PRO A 76 -5.15 30.76 -24.04
CA PRO A 76 -5.01 30.42 -25.45
C PRO A 76 -4.50 28.99 -25.74
N LYS A 77 -4.32 28.16 -24.72
CA LYS A 77 -3.94 26.75 -24.91
C LYS A 77 -5.15 25.94 -25.39
N GLU A 78 -4.89 24.80 -26.02
CA GLU A 78 -5.92 23.84 -26.40
C GLU A 78 -5.50 22.43 -25.98
N LEU A 79 -6.49 21.60 -25.67
CA LEU A 79 -6.25 20.19 -25.41
C LEU A 79 -5.69 19.49 -26.66
N PRO A 80 -4.61 18.72 -26.51
CA PRO A 80 -3.98 18.04 -27.63
C PRO A 80 -4.78 16.81 -28.07
N PHE A 81 -4.39 16.22 -29.20
CA PHE A 81 -4.88 14.92 -29.70
C PHE A 81 -6.39 14.75 -29.95
N LYS A 82 -7.19 15.81 -29.96
CA LYS A 82 -8.66 15.75 -30.21
C LYS A 82 -9.06 14.81 -31.35
N ASN A 83 -8.43 14.92 -32.52
CA ASN A 83 -8.77 14.09 -33.68
C ASN A 83 -8.44 12.60 -33.46
N LYS A 84 -7.33 12.29 -32.77
CA LYS A 84 -6.96 10.90 -32.45
C LYS A 84 -7.95 10.28 -31.47
N LEU A 85 -8.45 11.06 -30.51
CA LEU A 85 -9.41 10.59 -29.50
C LEU A 85 -10.85 10.49 -30.05
N ILE A 86 -11.24 11.37 -30.98
CA ILE A 86 -12.49 11.21 -31.74
C ILE A 86 -12.49 9.88 -32.52
N ARG A 87 -11.33 9.48 -33.05
CA ARG A 87 -11.16 8.18 -33.71
C ARG A 87 -11.37 7.01 -32.75
N LEU A 88 -10.82 7.07 -31.52
CA LEU A 88 -11.10 6.08 -30.47
C LEU A 88 -12.61 5.93 -30.22
N ASN A 89 -13.32 7.06 -30.04
CA ASN A 89 -14.76 7.05 -29.84
C ASN A 89 -15.51 6.42 -31.02
N ARG A 90 -15.06 6.64 -32.27
CA ARG A 90 -15.64 5.98 -33.45
C ARG A 90 -15.44 4.47 -33.42
N ILE A 91 -14.22 3.99 -33.18
CA ILE A 91 -13.92 2.55 -33.07
C ILE A 91 -14.80 1.92 -31.99
N ARG A 92 -14.93 2.59 -30.83
CA ARG A 92 -15.78 2.14 -29.73
C ARG A 92 -17.25 2.06 -30.13
N VAL A 93 -17.78 3.06 -30.84
CA VAL A 93 -19.16 3.07 -31.34
C VAL A 93 -19.39 1.91 -32.32
N ASP A 94 -18.49 1.74 -33.28
CA ASP A 94 -18.53 0.66 -34.27
C ASP A 94 -18.51 -0.72 -33.59
N SER A 95 -17.63 -0.89 -32.61
CA SER A 95 -17.50 -2.11 -31.83
C SER A 95 -18.72 -2.41 -30.96
N LYS A 96 -19.23 -1.42 -30.22
CA LYS A 96 -20.31 -1.60 -29.23
C LYS A 96 -21.70 -1.72 -29.85
N HIS A 97 -22.01 -0.91 -30.86
CA HIS A 97 -23.36 -0.83 -31.41
C HIS A 97 -23.55 -1.69 -32.65
N TYR A 98 -22.48 -1.95 -33.40
CA TYR A 98 -22.54 -2.71 -34.64
C TYR A 98 -21.80 -4.05 -34.56
N GLY A 99 -21.17 -4.36 -33.42
CA GLY A 99 -20.44 -5.62 -33.21
C GLY A 99 -19.21 -5.76 -34.11
N ILE A 100 -18.70 -4.65 -34.65
CA ILE A 100 -17.56 -4.68 -35.58
C ILE A 100 -16.28 -4.89 -34.77
N GLN A 101 -15.54 -5.94 -35.08
CA GLN A 101 -14.27 -6.23 -34.40
C GLN A 101 -13.26 -5.11 -34.66
N PRO A 102 -12.70 -4.49 -33.60
CA PRO A 102 -11.63 -3.50 -33.77
C PRO A 102 -10.39 -4.11 -34.42
N ALA A 103 -9.72 -3.36 -35.29
CA ALA A 103 -8.44 -3.77 -35.86
C ALA A 103 -7.31 -3.59 -34.83
N ARG A 104 -6.49 -4.63 -34.63
CA ARG A 104 -5.43 -4.64 -33.60
C ARG A 104 -4.42 -3.51 -33.77
N ASP A 105 -3.92 -3.32 -34.98
CA ASP A 105 -2.96 -2.27 -35.32
C ASP A 105 -3.54 -0.86 -35.11
N GLU A 106 -4.86 -0.71 -35.22
CA GLU A 106 -5.56 0.52 -34.90
C GLU A 106 -5.65 0.73 -33.38
N CYS A 107 -6.00 -0.32 -32.62
CA CYS A 107 -6.02 -0.28 -31.16
C CYS A 107 -4.64 0.03 -30.56
N GLU A 108 -3.57 -0.56 -31.09
CA GLU A 108 -2.18 -0.29 -30.67
C GLU A 108 -1.82 1.18 -30.85
N ARG A 109 -2.15 1.77 -32.00
CA ARG A 109 -1.92 3.20 -32.26
C ARG A 109 -2.74 4.11 -31.34
N VAL A 110 -3.97 3.70 -31.03
CA VAL A 110 -4.84 4.47 -30.14
C VAL A 110 -4.35 4.41 -28.69
N VAL A 111 -3.89 3.26 -28.18
CA VAL A 111 -3.29 3.16 -26.83
C VAL A 111 -2.14 4.14 -26.67
N VAL A 112 -1.23 4.20 -27.65
CA VAL A 112 -0.12 5.16 -27.63
C VAL A 112 -0.64 6.59 -27.60
N SER A 113 -1.63 6.90 -28.44
CA SER A 113 -2.23 8.24 -28.51
C SER A 113 -2.94 8.67 -27.22
N VAL A 114 -3.58 7.72 -26.51
CA VAL A 114 -4.22 7.98 -25.21
C VAL A 114 -3.16 8.29 -24.16
N ARG A 115 -2.05 7.55 -24.15
CA ARG A 115 -0.92 7.82 -23.26
C ARG A 115 -0.32 9.20 -23.49
N GLU A 116 0.02 9.52 -24.74
CA GLU A 116 0.56 10.82 -25.14
C GLU A 116 -0.38 11.96 -24.71
N PHE A 117 -1.69 11.78 -24.91
CA PHE A 117 -2.69 12.74 -24.47
C PHE A 117 -2.69 12.94 -22.95
N PHE A 118 -2.68 11.86 -22.16
CA PHE A 118 -2.65 11.98 -20.70
C PHE A 118 -1.39 12.69 -20.21
N GLU A 119 -0.22 12.36 -20.77
CA GLU A 119 1.05 12.98 -20.41
C GLU A 119 1.07 14.47 -20.77
N GLU A 120 0.72 14.82 -22.02
CA GLU A 120 0.77 16.21 -22.50
C GLU A 120 -0.31 17.09 -21.85
N ALA A 121 -1.54 16.60 -21.70
CA ALA A 121 -2.61 17.36 -21.06
C ALA A 121 -2.38 17.53 -19.55
N SER A 122 -1.87 16.51 -18.85
CA SER A 122 -1.53 16.66 -17.42
C SER A 122 -0.41 17.68 -17.22
N SER A 123 0.64 17.64 -18.06
CA SER A 123 1.73 18.60 -17.98
C SER A 123 1.26 20.03 -18.30
N SER A 124 0.49 20.20 -19.37
CA SER A 124 0.10 21.53 -19.86
C SER A 124 -1.05 22.20 -19.10
N VAL A 125 -2.00 21.43 -18.57
CA VAL A 125 -3.21 21.92 -17.87
C VAL A 125 -3.05 21.84 -16.36
N LEU A 126 -2.56 20.71 -15.84
CA LEU A 126 -2.46 20.48 -14.41
C LEU A 126 -1.08 20.84 -13.85
N GLY A 127 -0.06 20.98 -14.70
CA GLY A 127 1.33 21.22 -14.29
C GLY A 127 1.98 20.01 -13.65
N VAL A 128 1.50 18.80 -13.96
CA VAL A 128 1.93 17.56 -13.28
C VAL A 128 2.17 16.40 -14.23
N ASN A 129 2.98 15.43 -13.79
CA ASN A 129 3.15 14.17 -14.51
C ASN A 129 1.97 13.21 -14.22
N PHE A 130 1.29 12.78 -15.28
CA PHE A 130 0.15 11.85 -15.19
C PHE A 130 0.51 10.55 -14.45
N SER A 131 1.73 10.05 -14.61
CA SER A 131 2.13 8.76 -14.05
C SER A 131 2.41 8.79 -12.54
N THR A 132 2.49 9.97 -11.91
CA THR A 132 2.98 10.08 -10.51
C THR A 132 2.01 10.78 -9.58
N VAL A 133 1.28 11.78 -10.05
CA VAL A 133 0.56 12.72 -9.17
C VAL A 133 -0.79 12.20 -8.69
N SER A 134 -1.54 11.47 -9.52
CA SER A 134 -2.87 11.00 -9.12
C SER A 134 -2.83 9.83 -8.12
N ALA A 135 -1.73 9.10 -8.07
CA ALA A 135 -1.65 7.87 -7.29
C ALA A 135 -1.04 8.09 -5.89
N ILE A 136 0.05 8.86 -5.80
CA ILE A 136 0.71 9.10 -4.51
C ILE A 136 -0.20 9.91 -3.56
N ASP A 137 -0.98 10.84 -4.10
CA ASP A 137 -1.90 11.66 -3.31
C ASP A 137 -3.04 10.87 -2.65
N LEU A 138 -3.36 9.67 -3.16
CA LEU A 138 -4.37 8.78 -2.57
C LEU A 138 -3.85 7.98 -1.37
N LEU A 139 -2.53 7.96 -1.16
CA LEU A 139 -1.91 7.28 -0.03
C LEU A 139 -2.19 8.05 1.26
N ASP A 140 -2.46 7.30 2.33
CA ASP A 140 -2.51 7.84 3.68
C ASP A 140 -1.16 8.47 4.04
N ASP A 141 -1.19 9.53 4.85
CA ASP A 141 0.02 10.20 5.30
C ASP A 141 0.89 9.25 6.14
N GLY A 142 2.20 9.32 5.94
CA GLY A 142 3.17 8.48 6.63
C GLY A 142 4.38 8.17 5.77
N GLU A 143 5.31 7.41 6.35
CA GLU A 143 6.65 7.22 5.80
C GLU A 143 6.66 6.64 4.37
N MET A 144 5.72 5.74 4.04
CA MET A 144 5.62 5.19 2.69
C MET A 144 5.36 6.26 1.63
N LYS A 145 4.48 7.22 1.95
CA LYS A 145 4.14 8.34 1.07
C LYS A 145 5.30 9.32 0.98
N ASP A 146 5.94 9.63 2.11
CA ASP A 146 7.09 10.54 2.16
C ASP A 146 8.24 10.03 1.27
N LEU A 147 8.60 8.75 1.39
CA LEU A 147 9.63 8.11 0.56
C LEU A 147 9.26 8.06 -0.93
N LEU A 148 7.97 7.87 -1.26
CA LEU A 148 7.49 7.93 -2.63
C LEU A 148 7.56 9.34 -3.22
N LEU A 149 7.28 10.37 -2.41
CA LEU A 149 7.43 11.77 -2.81
C LEU A 149 8.90 12.12 -3.03
N GLU A 150 9.81 11.65 -2.18
CA GLU A 150 11.26 11.79 -2.39
C GLU A 150 11.70 11.12 -3.70
N ALA A 151 11.28 9.88 -3.95
CA ALA A 151 11.58 9.17 -5.19
C ALA A 151 11.03 9.89 -6.43
N LYS A 152 9.83 10.48 -6.31
CA LYS A 152 9.22 11.27 -7.38
C LYS A 152 10.03 12.53 -7.66
N MET A 153 10.41 13.28 -6.63
CA MET A 153 11.23 14.49 -6.77
C MET A 153 12.57 14.16 -7.43
N ALA A 154 13.23 13.08 -7.01
CA ALA A 154 14.46 12.62 -7.61
C ALA A 154 14.29 12.34 -9.12
N ARG A 155 13.21 11.64 -9.49
CA ARG A 155 12.86 11.37 -10.90
C ARG A 155 12.62 12.66 -11.69
N GLU A 156 11.89 13.62 -11.13
CA GLU A 156 11.60 14.90 -11.78
C GLU A 156 12.86 15.78 -11.95
N SER A 157 13.86 15.60 -11.08
CA SER A 157 15.19 16.21 -11.21
C SER A 157 16.20 15.42 -12.05
N ASP A 158 15.77 14.34 -12.72
CA ASP A 158 16.64 13.41 -13.49
C ASP A 158 17.71 12.69 -12.65
N ASP A 159 17.55 12.66 -11.32
CA ASP A 159 18.34 11.85 -10.41
C ASP A 159 17.73 10.44 -10.34
N LEU A 160 18.00 9.68 -11.39
CA LEU A 160 17.44 8.34 -11.58
C LEU A 160 17.94 7.34 -10.53
N GLU A 161 19.18 7.50 -10.05
CA GLU A 161 19.75 6.66 -8.98
C GLU A 161 19.01 6.87 -7.66
N ALA A 162 18.81 8.12 -7.25
CA ALA A 162 18.03 8.42 -6.05
C ALA A 162 16.57 7.98 -6.19
N CYS A 163 15.99 8.06 -7.41
CA CYS A 163 14.64 7.55 -7.68
C CYS A 163 14.53 6.05 -7.41
N VAL A 164 15.40 5.21 -7.99
CA VAL A 164 15.33 3.74 -7.80
C VAL A 164 15.64 3.33 -6.36
N ILE A 165 16.57 4.03 -5.68
CA ILE A 165 16.86 3.82 -4.26
C ILE A 165 15.64 4.21 -3.41
N GLY A 166 14.99 5.34 -3.69
CA GLY A 166 13.78 5.78 -3.02
C GLY A 166 12.65 4.76 -3.13
N CYS A 167 12.39 4.26 -4.34
CA CYS A 167 11.43 3.18 -4.59
C CYS A 167 11.75 1.91 -3.80
N ARG A 168 13.03 1.57 -3.64
CA ARG A 168 13.44 0.44 -2.81
C ARG A 168 13.16 0.65 -1.32
N LYS A 169 13.43 1.84 -0.79
CA LYS A 169 13.11 2.20 0.61
C LYS A 169 11.62 2.06 0.90
N VAL A 170 10.76 2.40 -0.07
CA VAL A 170 9.31 2.21 0.03
C VAL A 170 8.97 0.73 0.23
N LEU A 171 9.55 -0.18 -0.57
CA LEU A 171 9.35 -1.62 -0.40
C LEU A 171 9.88 -2.14 0.94
N TYR A 172 11.00 -1.59 1.43
CA TYR A 172 11.53 -1.93 2.74
C TYR A 172 10.54 -1.62 3.86
N VAL A 173 10.02 -0.39 3.90
CA VAL A 173 9.05 0.05 4.92
C VAL A 173 7.71 -0.68 4.75
N ALA A 174 7.28 -0.92 3.52
CA ALA A 174 6.02 -1.60 3.25
C ALA A 174 6.06 -3.10 3.65
N VAL A 175 7.16 -3.78 3.34
CA VAL A 175 7.25 -5.25 3.35
C VAL A 175 8.49 -5.75 4.12
N GLU A 176 9.70 -5.34 3.71
CA GLU A 176 10.92 -6.08 4.08
C GLU A 176 11.36 -5.91 5.53
N HIS A 177 11.09 -4.78 6.17
CA HIS A 177 11.51 -4.52 7.56
C HIS A 177 10.99 -5.57 8.56
N LYS A 178 9.88 -6.25 8.23
CA LYS A 178 9.31 -7.33 9.05
C LYS A 178 10.22 -8.55 9.14
N TYR A 179 11.17 -8.67 8.22
CA TYR A 179 12.13 -9.77 8.10
C TYR A 179 13.50 -9.45 8.69
N ASP A 180 13.61 -8.34 9.42
CA ASP A 180 14.85 -7.96 10.12
C ASP A 180 15.17 -8.91 11.28
N VAL A 181 16.35 -9.53 11.23
CA VAL A 181 16.87 -10.43 12.26
C VAL A 181 17.82 -9.77 13.26
N SER A 182 18.14 -8.47 13.11
CA SER A 182 19.05 -7.75 14.00
C SER A 182 18.70 -7.86 15.49
N LYS A 183 17.40 -7.93 15.81
CA LYS A 183 16.87 -8.14 17.17
C LYS A 183 17.18 -9.51 17.80
N PHE A 184 17.69 -10.47 17.03
CA PHE A 184 18.09 -11.79 17.53
C PHE A 184 19.61 -11.93 17.70
N LYS A 185 20.37 -10.83 17.64
CA LYS A 185 21.82 -10.82 17.92
C LYS A 185 22.16 -11.34 19.32
N GLU A 186 21.26 -11.14 20.28
CA GLU A 186 21.45 -11.54 21.68
C GLU A 186 20.64 -12.79 22.02
N ALA A 187 21.18 -13.65 22.90
CA ALA A 187 20.61 -14.96 23.25
C ALA A 187 19.26 -14.90 23.98
N THR A 188 18.88 -13.74 24.52
CA THR A 188 17.55 -13.48 25.06
C THR A 188 16.78 -12.59 24.08
N PRO A 189 15.89 -13.14 23.25
CA PRO A 189 15.02 -12.32 22.42
C PRO A 189 14.22 -11.38 23.32
N GLN A 190 14.29 -10.07 23.07
CA GLN A 190 13.56 -9.08 23.84
C GLN A 190 12.03 -9.23 23.64
N GLY A 191 11.39 -10.07 24.46
CA GLY A 191 9.94 -10.09 24.71
C GLY A 191 9.00 -10.21 23.49
N ILE A 192 7.82 -9.58 23.62
CA ILE A 192 6.68 -9.58 22.65
C ILE A 192 7.12 -9.20 21.22
N PHE A 193 8.23 -8.47 21.04
CA PHE A 193 8.76 -8.03 19.75
C PHE A 193 9.38 -9.16 18.91
N ALA A 194 9.80 -10.27 19.53
CA ALA A 194 10.24 -11.48 18.82
C ALA A 194 9.08 -12.19 18.11
N ALA A 195 7.87 -12.13 18.68
CA ALA A 195 6.66 -12.75 18.13
C ALA A 195 6.16 -12.07 16.85
N LEU A 196 6.49 -10.79 16.66
CA LEU A 196 6.10 -9.98 15.50
C LEU A 196 7.08 -10.11 14.31
N SER A 197 8.18 -10.85 14.44
CA SER A 197 9.10 -11.08 13.31
C SER A 197 8.50 -12.00 12.25
N TYR A 198 8.71 -11.68 10.98
CA TYR A 198 8.35 -12.52 9.85
C TYR A 198 9.56 -13.29 9.29
N ALA A 199 10.76 -13.05 9.83
CA ALA A 199 11.96 -13.79 9.47
C ALA A 199 11.78 -15.31 9.68
N PRO A 200 12.37 -16.18 8.83
CA PRO A 200 12.33 -17.63 9.01
C PRO A 200 12.83 -18.05 10.39
N TYR A 201 12.27 -19.13 10.95
CA TYR A 201 12.61 -19.59 12.29
C TYR A 201 14.11 -19.87 12.47
N TYR A 202 14.76 -20.48 11.47
CA TYR A 202 16.18 -20.78 11.51
C TYR A 202 17.08 -19.54 11.59
N ALA A 203 16.59 -18.38 11.15
CA ALA A 203 17.33 -17.13 11.13
C ALA A 203 17.14 -16.29 12.41
N ARG A 204 16.25 -16.73 13.31
CA ARG A 204 15.99 -16.10 14.61
C ARG A 204 16.93 -16.64 15.68
N ASP A 205 18.20 -16.74 15.33
CA ASP A 205 19.22 -17.38 16.13
C ASP A 205 20.52 -16.58 16.10
N PRO A 206 21.15 -16.29 17.27
CA PRO A 206 22.40 -15.53 17.32
C PRO A 206 23.55 -16.18 16.53
N GLN A 207 23.63 -17.52 16.54
CA GLN A 207 24.69 -18.23 15.82
C GLN A 207 24.48 -18.10 14.31
N TYR A 208 23.24 -18.24 13.82
CA TYR A 208 22.92 -17.95 12.42
C TYR A 208 23.39 -16.56 11.99
N ILE A 209 23.10 -15.54 12.80
CA ILE A 209 23.49 -14.15 12.51
C ILE A 209 25.01 -14.02 12.43
N GLN A 210 25.73 -14.59 13.40
CA GLN A 210 27.18 -14.55 13.44
C GLN A 210 27.82 -15.21 12.20
N GLU A 211 27.22 -16.30 11.70
CA GLU A 211 27.76 -17.07 10.58
C GLU A 211 27.36 -16.50 9.20
N ASN A 212 26.17 -15.89 9.08
CA ASN A 212 25.57 -15.59 7.78
C ASN A 212 25.46 -14.10 7.46
N VAL A 213 25.44 -13.21 8.46
CA VAL A 213 25.38 -11.76 8.22
C VAL A 213 26.78 -11.22 7.99
N LYS A 214 27.09 -10.83 6.75
CA LYS A 214 28.41 -10.33 6.34
C LYS A 214 28.40 -8.82 6.11
N ASP A 215 27.26 -8.28 5.71
CA ASP A 215 27.03 -6.85 5.56
C ASP A 215 25.65 -6.45 6.15
N PRO A 216 25.36 -5.15 6.33
CA PRO A 216 24.11 -4.73 6.96
C PRO A 216 22.84 -5.13 6.20
N THR A 217 22.88 -5.36 4.87
CA THR A 217 21.68 -5.76 4.13
C THR A 217 21.33 -7.23 4.33
N ASP A 218 22.29 -8.05 4.78
CA ASP A 218 22.08 -9.46 5.16
C ASP A 218 21.20 -9.63 6.42
N TYR A 219 20.94 -8.57 7.19
CA TYR A 219 19.98 -8.63 8.30
C TYR A 219 18.54 -8.87 7.85
N ILE A 220 18.23 -8.71 6.56
CA ILE A 220 16.89 -8.96 6.01
C ILE A 220 16.82 -10.37 5.45
N VAL A 221 16.35 -11.31 6.28
CA VAL A 221 16.21 -12.72 5.91
C VAL A 221 14.78 -13.03 5.52
N ARG A 222 14.53 -13.11 4.21
CA ARG A 222 13.18 -13.16 3.62
C ARG A 222 12.64 -14.60 3.58
N ASP A 223 11.40 -14.78 4.01
CA ASP A 223 10.59 -15.97 3.70
C ASP A 223 9.79 -15.68 2.42
N HIS A 224 10.26 -16.19 1.29
CA HIS A 224 9.66 -15.91 -0.02
C HIS A 224 8.20 -16.36 -0.09
N SER A 225 7.87 -17.54 0.46
CA SER A 225 6.51 -18.06 0.45
C SER A 225 5.57 -17.18 1.27
N ARG A 226 6.04 -16.67 2.41
CA ARG A 226 5.25 -15.74 3.22
C ARG A 226 5.07 -14.39 2.54
N ILE A 227 6.13 -13.84 1.93
CA ILE A 227 6.05 -12.59 1.16
C ILE A 227 5.00 -12.73 0.07
N ASP A 228 5.05 -13.79 -0.73
CA ASP A 228 4.10 -14.01 -1.82
C ASP A 228 2.66 -14.11 -1.31
N GLN A 229 2.43 -14.82 -0.21
CA GLN A 229 1.10 -14.92 0.40
C GLN A 229 0.58 -13.57 0.90
N ASP A 230 1.42 -12.76 1.53
CA ASP A 230 1.01 -11.47 2.07
C ASP A 230 0.79 -10.44 0.95
N LEU A 231 1.63 -10.42 -0.08
CA LEU A 231 1.44 -9.60 -1.27
C LEU A 231 0.15 -9.95 -2.01
N LEU A 232 -0.16 -11.25 -2.17
CA LEU A 232 -1.42 -11.68 -2.78
C LEU A 232 -2.64 -11.22 -1.99
N LYS A 233 -2.59 -11.28 -0.65
CA LYS A 233 -3.66 -10.73 0.22
C LYS A 233 -3.80 -9.22 0.09
N GLU A 234 -2.68 -8.53 -0.12
CA GLU A 234 -2.62 -7.08 -0.34
C GLU A 234 -2.99 -6.68 -1.79
N GLY A 235 -3.27 -7.64 -2.67
CA GLY A 235 -3.64 -7.39 -4.07
C GLY A 235 -2.46 -6.97 -4.95
N VAL A 236 -1.23 -7.26 -4.52
CA VAL A 236 0.00 -6.94 -5.24
C VAL A 236 0.40 -8.10 -6.16
N ASP A 237 0.80 -7.77 -7.40
CA ASP A 237 1.45 -8.73 -8.30
C ASP A 237 2.83 -9.13 -7.76
N THR A 238 2.98 -10.39 -7.36
CA THR A 238 4.23 -10.94 -6.82
C THR A 238 5.36 -10.92 -7.85
N THR A 239 5.07 -11.13 -9.14
CA THR A 239 6.06 -11.06 -10.21
C THR A 239 6.61 -9.65 -10.33
N ALA A 240 5.73 -8.65 -10.29
CA ALA A 240 6.12 -7.25 -10.31
C ALA A 240 6.99 -6.90 -9.09
N PHE A 241 6.64 -7.39 -7.91
CA PHE A 241 7.42 -7.15 -6.69
C PHE A 241 8.85 -7.69 -6.82
N TRP A 242 8.98 -8.95 -7.25
CA TRP A 242 10.29 -9.56 -7.43
C TRP A 242 11.09 -8.96 -8.59
N ASN A 243 10.42 -8.43 -9.62
CA ASN A 243 11.10 -7.65 -10.67
C ASN A 243 11.71 -6.38 -10.08
N VAL A 244 10.93 -5.57 -9.35
CA VAL A 244 11.46 -4.35 -8.71
C VAL A 244 12.59 -4.69 -7.75
N TRP A 245 12.42 -5.74 -6.93
CA TRP A 245 13.46 -6.22 -6.01
C TRP A 245 14.78 -6.53 -6.73
N ARG A 246 14.72 -7.22 -7.89
CA ARG A 246 15.91 -7.54 -8.69
C ARG A 246 16.54 -6.32 -9.35
N LEU A 247 15.71 -5.37 -9.78
CA LEU A 247 16.12 -4.18 -10.53
C LEU A 247 16.62 -3.02 -9.64
N THR A 248 16.51 -3.16 -8.32
CA THR A 248 16.90 -2.11 -7.37
C THR A 248 17.99 -2.60 -6.42
N PRO A 249 18.88 -1.69 -5.96
CA PRO A 249 19.90 -2.05 -4.98
C PRO A 249 19.29 -2.58 -3.69
N GLU A 250 20.07 -3.28 -2.87
CA GLU A 250 19.61 -3.62 -1.54
C GLU A 250 19.71 -2.40 -0.62
N VAL A 251 18.73 -2.26 0.28
CA VAL A 251 18.75 -1.22 1.32
C VAL A 251 18.45 -1.85 2.67
N TYR A 252 18.99 -1.25 3.71
CA TYR A 252 18.71 -1.60 5.09
C TYR A 252 18.54 -0.33 5.92
N ARG A 253 17.64 -0.35 6.91
CA ARG A 253 17.49 0.76 7.86
C ARG A 253 17.98 0.30 9.21
N SER A 254 19.03 0.94 9.72
CA SER A 254 19.57 0.64 11.05
C SER A 254 18.60 1.06 12.17
N GLU A 255 18.90 0.62 13.39
CA GLU A 255 18.17 1.03 14.61
C GLU A 255 18.20 2.56 14.80
N ASP A 256 19.32 3.21 14.43
CA ASP A 256 19.49 4.67 14.44
C ASP A 256 18.75 5.39 13.29
N LYS A 257 17.91 4.67 12.55
CA LYS A 257 17.15 5.14 11.38
C LYS A 257 18.01 5.62 10.21
N GLN A 258 19.27 5.21 10.15
CA GLN A 258 20.15 5.51 9.02
C GLN A 258 19.94 4.50 7.90
N TRP A 259 19.94 4.97 6.66
CA TRP A 259 19.84 4.12 5.48
C TRP A 259 21.22 3.64 5.05
N VAL A 260 21.37 2.32 4.97
CA VAL A 260 22.49 1.65 4.31
C VAL A 260 22.03 1.25 2.92
N ILE A 261 22.82 1.58 1.90
CA ILE A 261 22.53 1.31 0.49
C ILE A 261 23.68 0.48 -0.08
N LYS A 262 23.35 -0.65 -0.68
CA LYS A 262 24.31 -1.49 -1.40
C LYS A 262 24.43 -1.00 -2.83
N HIS A 263 25.48 -0.25 -3.14
CA HIS A 263 25.74 0.31 -4.46
C HIS A 263 26.18 -0.79 -5.45
N ASP A 264 25.20 -1.55 -5.95
CA ASP A 264 25.38 -2.55 -7.00
C ASP A 264 25.55 -1.86 -8.35
N PHE A 265 26.77 -1.91 -8.89
CA PHE A 265 27.11 -1.26 -10.17
C PHE A 265 26.24 -1.73 -11.34
N GLY A 266 25.77 -2.99 -11.33
CA GLY A 266 24.92 -3.51 -12.40
C GLY A 266 23.51 -2.96 -12.34
N LYS A 267 23.00 -2.68 -11.13
CA LYS A 267 21.65 -2.11 -10.92
C LYS A 267 21.64 -0.59 -10.99
N LEU A 268 22.79 0.04 -10.81
CA LEU A 268 23.00 1.50 -10.82
C LEU A 268 23.74 1.99 -12.07
N ASP A 269 23.80 1.17 -13.12
CA ASP A 269 24.39 1.56 -14.40
C ASP A 269 23.52 2.60 -15.11
N ALA A 270 24.08 3.79 -15.33
CA ALA A 270 23.44 4.89 -16.03
C ALA A 270 22.89 4.50 -17.41
N ALA A 271 23.50 3.52 -18.10
CA ALA A 271 23.06 3.07 -19.42
C ALA A 271 21.69 2.36 -19.40
N THR A 272 21.30 1.76 -18.27
CA THR A 272 20.04 0.99 -18.13
C THR A 272 19.04 1.64 -17.17
N LEU A 273 19.48 2.65 -16.42
CA LEU A 273 18.69 3.30 -15.37
C LEU A 273 17.46 4.03 -15.90
N ALA A 274 17.54 4.65 -17.07
CA ALA A 274 16.42 5.42 -17.66
C ALA A 274 15.17 4.55 -17.83
N ASP A 275 15.32 3.40 -18.50
CA ASP A 275 14.22 2.47 -18.71
C ASP A 275 13.77 1.79 -17.40
N THR A 276 14.74 1.48 -16.53
CA THR A 276 14.47 0.80 -15.25
C THR A 276 13.72 1.70 -14.28
N ALA A 277 14.07 2.98 -14.19
CA ALA A 277 13.49 3.92 -13.23
C ALA A 277 12.01 4.17 -13.48
N GLU A 278 11.58 4.31 -14.75
CA GLU A 278 10.15 4.50 -15.07
C GLU A 278 9.33 3.26 -14.69
N TYR A 279 9.82 2.07 -15.03
CA TYR A 279 9.17 0.81 -14.66
C TYR A 279 9.10 0.64 -13.14
N VAL A 280 10.22 0.82 -12.44
CA VAL A 280 10.30 0.66 -10.99
C VAL A 280 9.38 1.65 -10.28
N PHE A 281 9.45 2.93 -10.65
CA PHE A 281 8.65 3.96 -10.00
C PHE A 281 7.15 3.72 -10.17
N SER A 282 6.69 3.51 -11.41
CA SER A 282 5.28 3.26 -11.69
C SER A 282 4.76 2.00 -10.97
N THR A 283 5.57 0.94 -10.93
CA THR A 283 5.24 -0.32 -10.27
C THR A 283 5.14 -0.17 -8.76
N VAL A 284 6.08 0.52 -8.11
CA VAL A 284 6.08 0.71 -6.64
C VAL A 284 4.91 1.58 -6.19
N VAL A 285 4.54 2.59 -6.98
CA VAL A 285 3.34 3.40 -6.73
C VAL A 285 2.08 2.54 -6.72
N ASP A 286 1.91 1.64 -7.70
CA ASP A 286 0.76 0.74 -7.77
C ASP A 286 0.74 -0.25 -6.59
N MET A 287 1.91 -0.75 -6.17
CA MET A 287 2.03 -1.60 -4.98
C MET A 287 1.63 -0.88 -3.69
N ALA A 288 2.16 0.33 -3.49
CA ALA A 288 1.85 1.13 -2.31
C ALA A 288 0.34 1.40 -2.20
N LEU A 289 -0.31 1.68 -3.32
CA LEU A 289 -1.77 1.86 -3.39
C LEU A 289 -2.52 0.60 -2.98
N ALA A 290 -2.16 -0.56 -3.54
CA ALA A 290 -2.82 -1.83 -3.22
C ALA A 290 -2.69 -2.17 -1.73
N ILE A 291 -1.47 -2.03 -1.19
CA ILE A 291 -1.15 -2.24 0.23
C ILE A 291 -1.97 -1.30 1.13
N HIS A 292 -2.02 0.00 0.83
CA HIS A 292 -2.81 0.95 1.59
C HIS A 292 -4.32 0.68 1.51
N ALA A 293 -4.84 0.33 0.34
CA ALA A 293 -6.25 0.01 0.17
C ALA A 293 -6.68 -1.15 1.07
N VAL A 294 -5.88 -2.22 1.14
CA VAL A 294 -6.15 -3.36 2.03
C VAL A 294 -6.00 -2.97 3.50
N ARG A 295 -4.94 -2.25 3.87
CA ARG A 295 -4.75 -1.78 5.27
C ARG A 295 -5.91 -0.90 5.76
N ARG A 296 -6.45 -0.02 4.90
CA ARG A 296 -7.62 0.82 5.21
C ARG A 296 -8.90 0.00 5.36
N ALA A 297 -9.02 -1.11 4.63
CA ALA A 297 -10.15 -2.02 4.72
C ALA A 297 -10.11 -2.91 5.98
N VAL A 298 -8.93 -3.13 6.56
CA VAL A 298 -8.79 -3.89 7.81
C VAL A 298 -9.47 -3.14 8.95
N ARG A 299 -10.56 -3.70 9.45
CA ARG A 299 -11.24 -3.22 10.65
C ARG A 299 -10.70 -3.97 11.87
N SER A 300 -9.90 -3.30 12.68
CA SER A 300 -9.54 -3.80 14.01
C SER A 300 -10.56 -3.30 15.04
N LYS A 301 -10.89 -4.14 16.03
CA LYS A 301 -11.62 -3.68 17.22
C LYS A 301 -10.77 -2.58 17.87
N GLN A 302 -11.34 -1.41 18.15
CA GLN A 302 -10.63 -0.39 18.93
C GLN A 302 -10.26 -0.99 20.27
N HIS A 303 -8.99 -0.89 20.65
CA HIS A 303 -8.53 -1.26 21.99
C HIS A 303 -9.09 -0.21 22.97
N GLY A 304 -10.24 -0.52 23.55
CA GLY A 304 -10.73 0.18 24.73
C GLY A 304 -10.04 -0.40 25.97
N ARG A 305 -9.60 0.47 26.89
CA ARG A 305 -9.32 0.03 28.26
C ARG A 305 -10.65 -0.13 28.98
N TYR A 306 -10.94 -1.33 29.47
CA TYR A 306 -12.16 -1.59 30.23
C TYR A 306 -11.77 -1.77 31.68
N LEU A 307 -11.96 -0.72 32.47
CA LEU A 307 -11.67 -0.74 33.89
C LEU A 307 -12.87 -1.30 34.65
N VAL A 308 -12.66 -2.32 35.46
CA VAL A 308 -13.64 -2.77 36.46
C VAL A 308 -13.23 -2.28 37.84
N LYS A 309 -14.20 -1.94 38.69
CA LYS A 309 -13.94 -1.56 40.08
C LYS A 309 -13.81 -2.80 40.93
N LEU A 310 -12.83 -2.83 41.82
CA LEU A 310 -12.68 -3.93 42.77
C LEU A 310 -13.58 -3.70 43.98
N ALA A 311 -14.27 -4.75 44.43
CA ALA A 311 -15.17 -4.70 45.59
C ALA A 311 -14.41 -4.64 46.93
N ARG A 312 -13.17 -5.11 46.94
CA ARG A 312 -12.28 -5.14 48.11
C ARG A 312 -10.81 -5.02 47.70
N GLU A 313 -9.96 -4.75 48.67
CA GLU A 313 -8.51 -4.83 48.49
C GLU A 313 -8.02 -6.28 48.57
N GLY A 314 -6.87 -6.57 47.97
CA GLY A 314 -6.26 -7.90 48.07
C GLY A 314 -7.03 -8.98 47.30
N VAL A 315 -7.61 -8.62 46.15
CA VAL A 315 -8.39 -9.54 45.31
C VAL A 315 -7.46 -10.58 44.68
N PRO A 316 -7.78 -11.88 44.79
CA PRO A 316 -6.98 -12.93 44.16
C PRO A 316 -7.12 -12.91 42.64
N VAL A 317 -5.99 -13.05 41.95
CA VAL A 317 -5.90 -13.26 40.51
C VAL A 317 -5.58 -14.74 40.27
N TYR A 318 -6.51 -15.46 39.68
CA TYR A 318 -6.44 -16.89 39.40
C TYR A 318 -5.79 -17.17 38.05
N GLU A 319 -5.04 -18.26 37.93
CA GLU A 319 -4.41 -18.69 36.67
C GLU A 319 -5.45 -19.09 35.61
N LYS A 320 -6.60 -19.61 36.06
CA LYS A 320 -7.72 -20.05 35.23
C LYS A 320 -9.01 -19.43 35.76
N ALA A 321 -10.03 -19.32 34.92
CA ALA A 321 -11.39 -18.93 35.32
C ALA A 321 -12.06 -20.05 36.16
N ASP A 322 -11.53 -20.28 37.36
CA ASP A 322 -11.93 -21.32 38.31
C ASP A 322 -11.46 -20.88 39.71
N ILE A 323 -12.34 -20.90 40.71
CA ILE A 323 -12.04 -20.43 42.07
C ILE A 323 -11.04 -21.36 42.79
N ASP A 324 -10.98 -22.63 42.39
CA ASP A 324 -10.01 -23.59 42.91
C ASP A 324 -8.66 -23.51 42.18
N SER A 325 -8.52 -22.60 41.23
CA SER A 325 -7.29 -22.43 40.47
C SER A 325 -6.19 -21.80 41.33
N LYS A 326 -4.94 -22.00 40.91
CA LYS A 326 -3.79 -21.40 41.57
C LYS A 326 -3.89 -19.88 41.47
N VAL A 327 -3.73 -19.20 42.61
CA VAL A 327 -3.59 -17.75 42.67
C VAL A 327 -2.19 -17.38 42.16
N THR A 328 -2.12 -16.65 41.04
CA THR A 328 -0.87 -16.19 40.42
C THR A 328 -0.38 -14.90 41.06
N ALA A 329 -1.31 -14.04 41.49
CA ALA A 329 -1.02 -12.77 42.15
C ALA A 329 -2.21 -12.29 42.98
N THR A 330 -2.01 -11.24 43.75
CA THR A 330 -3.05 -10.55 44.52
C THR A 330 -2.96 -9.07 44.23
N THR A 331 -4.11 -8.38 44.12
CA THR A 331 -4.12 -6.94 43.83
C THR A 331 -3.45 -6.15 44.97
N PRO A 332 -2.61 -5.14 44.65
CA PRO A 332 -1.98 -4.30 45.67
C PRO A 332 -2.99 -3.54 46.53
N VAL A 333 -2.59 -3.23 47.77
CA VAL A 333 -3.35 -2.36 48.69
C VAL A 333 -3.57 -0.99 48.04
N GLY A 334 -4.78 -0.42 48.17
CA GLY A 334 -5.19 0.84 47.55
C GLY A 334 -5.59 0.76 46.08
N MET A 335 -5.52 -0.41 45.43
CA MET A 335 -5.99 -0.59 44.07
C MET A 335 -7.52 -0.71 44.03
N THR A 336 -8.19 0.29 43.44
CA THR A 336 -9.66 0.33 43.36
C THR A 336 -10.22 -0.07 41.99
N GLN A 337 -9.35 -0.15 40.97
CA GLN A 337 -9.72 -0.49 39.60
C GLN A 337 -8.64 -1.35 38.95
N ILE A 338 -9.06 -2.26 38.07
CA ILE A 338 -8.17 -3.11 37.29
C ILE A 338 -8.59 -3.12 35.82
N ASP A 339 -7.61 -3.14 34.91
CA ASP A 339 -7.84 -3.23 33.48
C ASP A 339 -8.23 -4.65 33.07
N THR A 340 -9.28 -4.75 32.26
CA THR A 340 -9.87 -6.00 31.78
C THR A 340 -10.11 -5.91 30.29
N ASP A 341 -10.07 -7.05 29.62
CA ASP A 341 -10.28 -7.17 28.17
C ASP A 341 -11.50 -8.04 27.81
N TYR A 342 -11.86 -9.01 28.66
CA TYR A 342 -13.09 -9.80 28.51
C TYR A 342 -13.57 -10.43 29.83
N ARG A 343 -14.83 -10.90 29.80
CA ARG A 343 -15.46 -11.73 30.83
C ARG A 343 -15.80 -13.09 30.25
N VAL A 344 -15.62 -14.16 31.01
CA VAL A 344 -15.96 -15.53 30.62
C VAL A 344 -16.62 -16.26 31.79
N GLU A 345 -17.48 -17.24 31.51
CA GLU A 345 -18.00 -18.11 32.56
C GLU A 345 -16.91 -19.05 33.08
N GLY A 346 -16.95 -19.33 34.38
CA GLY A 346 -16.01 -20.22 35.03
C GLY A 346 -16.07 -21.65 34.48
N LEU A 347 -14.94 -22.34 34.47
CA LEU A 347 -14.80 -23.68 33.88
C LEU A 347 -15.73 -24.73 34.52
N LYS A 348 -16.15 -24.52 35.77
CA LYS A 348 -17.07 -25.38 36.51
C LYS A 348 -18.49 -24.82 36.65
N GLY A 349 -18.77 -23.67 36.03
CA GLY A 349 -20.05 -22.99 36.16
C GLY A 349 -20.22 -22.17 37.45
N ASP A 350 -19.11 -21.87 38.14
CA ASP A 350 -19.11 -21.11 39.41
C ASP A 350 -19.45 -19.62 39.23
N GLY A 351 -19.73 -19.20 37.99
CA GLY A 351 -20.07 -17.83 37.61
C GLY A 351 -18.97 -17.13 36.82
N PRO A 352 -19.15 -15.84 36.52
CA PRO A 352 -18.27 -15.14 35.60
C PRO A 352 -16.92 -14.76 36.22
N PHE A 353 -15.90 -14.71 35.37
CA PHE A 353 -14.55 -14.25 35.67
C PHE A 353 -14.13 -13.16 34.68
N TRP A 354 -13.40 -12.17 35.17
CA TRP A 354 -12.85 -11.07 34.39
C TRP A 354 -11.37 -11.33 34.14
N HIS A 355 -10.95 -11.37 32.89
CA HIS A 355 -9.53 -11.51 32.57
C HIS A 355 -8.83 -10.16 32.79
N VAL A 356 -7.67 -10.22 33.43
CA VAL A 356 -6.86 -9.06 33.81
C VAL A 356 -5.47 -9.19 33.21
N SER A 357 -4.99 -8.09 32.64
CA SER A 357 -3.64 -7.99 32.09
C SER A 357 -3.11 -6.58 32.32
N GLN A 358 -2.52 -6.36 33.49
CA GLN A 358 -2.03 -5.05 33.89
C GLN A 358 -0.72 -5.15 34.66
N MET A 359 0.22 -4.26 34.34
CA MET A 359 1.44 -4.09 35.13
C MET A 359 1.24 -2.96 36.15
N THR A 360 1.39 -3.26 37.44
CA THR A 360 1.24 -2.29 38.54
C THR A 360 2.33 -2.48 39.58
N ASN A 361 3.04 -1.41 39.95
CA ASN A 361 4.09 -1.41 40.99
C ASN A 361 5.15 -2.51 40.82
N GLY A 362 5.52 -2.83 39.58
CA GLY A 362 6.51 -3.88 39.26
C GLY A 362 5.95 -5.30 39.27
N THR A 363 4.70 -5.51 39.65
CA THR A 363 4.01 -6.80 39.58
C THR A 363 3.13 -6.85 38.34
N TRP A 364 3.29 -7.90 37.53
CA TRP A 364 2.40 -8.17 36.41
C TRP A 364 1.21 -9.00 36.89
N LEU A 365 0.02 -8.39 36.89
CA LEU A 365 -1.23 -9.07 37.15
C LEU A 365 -1.73 -9.65 35.82
N TRP A 366 -1.64 -10.97 35.69
CA TRP A 366 -2.11 -11.72 34.54
C TRP A 366 -2.90 -12.95 35.00
N GLY A 367 -4.17 -13.03 34.60
CA GLY A 367 -5.08 -14.11 35.01
C GLY A 367 -6.52 -13.66 35.08
N PHE A 368 -7.28 -14.18 36.05
CA PHE A 368 -8.72 -14.01 36.18
C PHE A 368 -9.12 -13.53 37.57
N VAL A 369 -10.05 -12.59 37.64
CA VAL A 369 -10.68 -12.13 38.88
C VAL A 369 -12.13 -12.61 38.88
N PHE A 370 -12.59 -13.20 39.98
CA PHE A 370 -13.96 -13.67 40.09
C PHE A 370 -14.94 -12.50 40.16
N ASN A 371 -16.13 -12.61 39.54
CA ASN A 371 -17.07 -11.49 39.46
C ASN A 371 -17.56 -10.99 40.82
N GLU A 372 -17.59 -11.82 41.87
CA GLU A 372 -17.94 -11.38 43.23
C GLU A 372 -16.91 -10.40 43.83
N ASP A 373 -15.68 -10.38 43.30
CA ASP A 373 -14.64 -9.44 43.69
C ASP A 373 -14.68 -8.12 42.90
N VAL A 374 -15.67 -7.96 42.02
CA VAL A 374 -15.89 -6.78 41.17
C VAL A 374 -17.17 -6.05 41.60
N ALA A 375 -17.12 -4.71 41.66
CA ALA A 375 -18.18 -3.82 42.16
C ALA A 375 -19.02 -3.15 41.05
#